data_AF-A0A7R9LUB8-F1
#
_entry.id   AF-A0A7R9LUB8-F1
#
_cell.length_a   1.000
_cell.length_b   1.000
_cell.length_c   1.000
_cell.angle_alpha   90.00
_cell.angle_beta   90.00
_cell.angle_gamma   90.00
#
_symmetry.space_group_name_H-M   'P 1'
#
loop_
_entity.id
_entity.type
_entity.pdbx_description
1 polymer ?
#
loop_
_entity_poly.entity_id
_entity_poly.type
_entity_poly.pdbx_seq_one_letter_code
_entity_poly.pdbx_strand_id
1 'polypeptide(L)'
;MYILNTRTEWQSETTRMHFESGVRMGIGTFNLMISHMPSKVLKLLEFVGFSGDRAQGFAELEQSTQMTDGLRCPLAALIMLVYQTYIEHIFGLGEGDLDCVENLLDYCLKSAFFLLFLGRLEQLRGNID
;
A
#
# COMPACT_ATOMS: atom_id res chain seq x y z
N MET A 1 -5.95 -2.65 14.25
CA MET A 1 -5.14 -2.55 15.49
C MET A 1 -5.50 -3.56 16.58
N TYR A 2 -6.78 -3.85 16.90
CA TYR A 2 -7.14 -4.78 17.99
C TYR A 2 -6.38 -6.13 17.95
N ILE A 3 -6.31 -6.79 16.80
CA ILE A 3 -5.64 -8.09 16.67
C ILE A 3 -4.11 -8.03 16.88
N LEU A 4 -3.48 -6.88 16.63
CA LEU A 4 -2.05 -6.69 16.89
C LEU A 4 -1.79 -6.55 18.41
N ASN A 5 -2.69 -5.85 19.11
CA ASN A 5 -2.54 -5.58 20.54
C ASN A 5 -2.98 -6.74 21.43
N THR A 6 -3.93 -7.57 20.98
CA THR A 6 -4.48 -8.68 21.78
C THR A 6 -3.60 -9.92 21.76
N ARG A 7 -2.74 -10.08 20.74
CA ARG A 7 -1.86 -11.25 20.63
C ARG A 7 -0.49 -10.98 21.23
N THR A 8 -0.29 -11.46 22.45
CA THR A 8 0.96 -11.29 23.21
C THR A 8 1.89 -12.50 23.12
N GLU A 9 1.37 -13.69 22.79
CA GLU A 9 2.16 -14.93 22.70
C GLU A 9 2.61 -15.21 21.26
N TRP A 10 3.92 -15.36 21.09
CA TRP A 10 4.59 -15.60 19.81
C TRP A 10 5.61 -16.73 19.94
N GLN A 11 5.63 -17.62 18.95
CA GLN A 11 6.62 -18.71 18.90
C GLN A 11 8.03 -18.21 18.59
N SER A 12 8.13 -17.13 17.81
CA SER A 12 9.40 -16.44 17.50
C SER A 12 9.13 -14.98 17.13
N GLU A 13 10.16 -14.16 17.24
CA GLU A 13 10.12 -12.77 16.81
C GLU A 13 9.86 -12.64 15.30
N THR A 14 10.44 -13.54 14.49
CA THR A 14 10.18 -13.62 13.06
C THR A 14 8.71 -13.87 12.73
N THR A 15 8.05 -14.76 13.47
CA THR A 15 6.61 -15.03 13.30
C THR A 15 5.77 -13.81 13.66
N ARG A 16 6.14 -13.08 14.73
CA ARG A 16 5.49 -11.83 15.13
C ARG A 16 5.59 -10.77 14.04
N MET A 17 6.80 -10.49 13.57
CA MET A 17 7.07 -9.51 12.52
C MET A 17 6.31 -9.84 11.22
N HIS A 18 6.34 -11.10 10.78
CA HIS A 18 5.61 -11.53 9.58
C HIS A 18 4.09 -11.39 9.72
N PHE A 19 3.53 -11.68 10.89
CA PHE A 19 2.11 -11.49 11.14
C PHE A 19 1.76 -10.00 11.16
N GLU A 20 2.54 -9.19 11.89
CA GLU A 20 2.31 -7.76 12.01
C GLU A 20 2.36 -7.08 10.64
N SER A 21 3.42 -7.31 9.88
CA SER A 21 3.55 -6.80 8.51
C SER A 21 2.38 -7.24 7.62
N GLY A 22 1.94 -8.51 7.72
CA GLY A 22 0.80 -8.99 6.94
C GLY A 22 -0.52 -8.34 7.29
N VAL A 23 -0.77 -8.13 8.59
CA VAL A 23 -1.98 -7.45 9.07
C VAL A 23 -1.98 -5.99 8.63
N ARG A 24 -0.86 -5.29 8.78
CA ARG A 24 -0.72 -3.89 8.35
C ARG A 24 -0.88 -3.72 6.85
N MET A 25 -0.20 -4.55 6.06
CA MET A 25 -0.37 -4.58 4.61
C MET A 25 -1.83 -4.81 4.21
N GLY A 26 -2.51 -5.77 4.86
CA GLY A 26 -3.92 -6.07 4.60
C GLY A 26 -4.84 -4.91 4.96
N ILE A 27 -4.70 -4.32 6.14
CA ILE A 27 -5.48 -3.15 6.59
C ILE A 27 -5.25 -1.97 5.65
N GLY A 28 -4.00 -1.71 5.29
CA GLY A 28 -3.63 -0.61 4.42
C GLY A 28 -4.26 -0.76 3.03
N THR A 29 -4.10 -1.94 2.42
CA THR A 29 -4.69 -2.27 1.11
C THR A 29 -6.21 -2.17 1.14
N PHE A 30 -6.86 -2.68 2.19
CA PHE A 30 -8.32 -2.67 2.29
C PHE A 30 -8.88 -1.25 2.41
N ASN A 31 -8.23 -0.40 3.21
CA ASN A 31 -8.59 1.01 3.34
C ASN A 31 -8.47 1.74 2.00
N LEU A 32 -7.37 1.53 1.27
CA LEU A 32 -7.20 2.09 -0.07
C LEU A 32 -8.26 1.58 -1.06
N MET A 33 -8.58 0.28 -1.07
CA MET A 33 -9.60 -0.25 -1.98
C MET A 33 -10.98 0.33 -1.68
N ILE A 34 -11.39 0.40 -0.41
CA ILE A 34 -12.69 0.93 -0.04
C ILE A 34 -12.79 2.42 -0.36
N SER A 35 -11.73 3.21 -0.14
CA SER A 35 -11.80 4.65 -0.36
C SER A 35 -12.09 5.08 -1.81
N HIS A 36 -11.98 4.15 -2.79
CA HIS A 36 -12.30 4.39 -4.22
C HIS A 36 -13.67 3.85 -4.63
N MET A 37 -14.35 3.14 -3.73
CA MET A 37 -15.65 2.57 -4.03
C MET A 37 -16.66 3.71 -4.26
N PRO A 38 -17.55 3.57 -5.27
CA PRO A 38 -18.62 4.53 -5.46
C PRO A 38 -19.48 4.68 -4.19
N SER A 39 -20.03 5.87 -3.96
CA SER A 39 -20.81 6.21 -2.75
C SER A 39 -21.94 5.23 -2.42
N LYS A 40 -22.54 4.59 -3.44
CA LYS A 40 -23.57 3.55 -3.23
C LYS A 40 -23.01 2.28 -2.59
N VAL A 41 -21.82 1.86 -3.00
CA VAL A 41 -21.13 0.68 -2.45
C VAL A 41 -20.59 0.99 -1.06
N LEU A 42 -20.01 2.19 -0.87
CA LEU A 42 -19.56 2.67 0.44
C LEU A 42 -20.66 2.59 1.50
N LYS A 43 -21.87 3.09 1.20
CA LYS A 43 -23.00 3.04 2.13
C LYS A 43 -23.38 1.61 2.56
N LEU A 44 -23.26 0.63 1.66
CA LEU A 44 -23.52 -0.77 1.98
C LEU A 44 -22.42 -1.35 2.88
N LEU A 45 -21.16 -1.00 2.62
CA LEU A 45 -20.01 -1.41 3.41
C LEU A 45 -20.06 -0.78 4.81
N GLU A 46 -20.36 0.50 4.92
CA GLU A 46 -20.52 1.23 6.19
C GLU A 46 -21.64 0.63 7.02
N PHE A 47 -22.74 0.23 6.38
CA PHE A 47 -23.86 -0.43 7.06
C PHE A 47 -23.45 -1.76 7.73
N VAL A 48 -22.54 -2.52 7.12
CA VAL A 48 -22.02 -3.76 7.71
C VAL A 48 -20.74 -3.54 8.56
N GLY A 49 -20.35 -2.29 8.78
CA GLY A 49 -19.25 -1.90 9.67
C GLY A 49 -17.88 -1.71 9.01
N PHE A 50 -17.82 -1.64 7.67
CA PHE A 50 -16.58 -1.34 6.93
C PHE A 50 -16.55 0.11 6.46
N SER A 51 -15.42 0.78 6.67
CA SER A 51 -15.13 2.09 6.11
C SER A 51 -13.73 2.07 5.51
N GLY A 52 -13.42 3.04 4.65
CA GLY A 52 -12.11 3.17 4.02
C GLY A 52 -11.58 4.57 4.24
N ASP A 53 -10.35 4.65 4.76
CA ASP A 53 -9.60 5.89 4.93
C ASP A 53 -8.30 5.82 4.14
N ARG A 54 -8.16 6.67 3.13
CA ARG A 54 -6.98 6.72 2.27
C ARG A 54 -5.69 6.99 3.05
N ALA A 55 -5.71 7.95 3.98
CA ALA A 55 -4.52 8.32 4.75
C ALA A 55 -4.09 7.20 5.69
N GLN A 56 -5.05 6.54 6.34
CA GLN A 56 -4.78 5.34 7.13
C GLN A 56 -4.22 4.21 6.26
N GLY A 57 -4.75 4.06 5.04
CA GLY A 57 -4.31 3.10 4.04
C GLY A 57 -2.80 3.20 3.77
N PHE A 58 -2.34 4.41 3.48
CA PHE A 58 -0.92 4.70 3.25
C PHE A 58 -0.07 4.50 4.49
N ALA A 59 -0.49 5.02 5.64
CA ALA A 59 0.29 4.90 6.87
C ALA A 59 0.56 3.43 7.26
N GLU A 60 -0.42 2.54 7.08
CA GLU A 60 -0.25 1.11 7.39
C GLU A 60 0.62 0.39 6.36
N LEU A 61 0.54 0.76 5.08
CA LEU A 61 1.43 0.22 4.05
C LEU A 61 2.87 0.69 4.24
N GLU A 62 3.08 1.96 4.57
CA GLU A 62 4.41 2.51 4.89
C GLU A 62 5.02 1.77 6.08
N GLN A 63 4.29 1.61 7.18
CA GLN A 63 4.75 0.82 8.33
C GLN A 63 5.06 -0.63 7.95
N SER A 64 4.31 -1.23 7.02
CA SER A 64 4.62 -2.57 6.52
C SER A 64 5.89 -2.61 5.65
N THR A 65 6.25 -1.54 4.95
CA THR A 65 7.51 -1.47 4.17
C THR A 65 8.75 -1.29 5.04
N GLN A 66 8.62 -0.66 6.20
CA GLN A 66 9.72 -0.51 7.16
C GLN A 66 10.08 -1.85 7.85
N MET A 67 9.19 -2.85 7.82
CA MET A 67 9.43 -4.19 8.33
C MET A 67 10.19 -5.02 7.28
N THR A 68 11.50 -4.80 7.18
CA THR A 68 12.39 -5.33 6.12
C THR A 68 12.48 -6.85 6.03
N ASP A 69 12.13 -7.58 7.09
CA ASP A 69 12.22 -9.03 7.12
C ASP A 69 10.98 -9.69 6.49
N GLY A 70 11.01 -9.85 5.16
CA GLY A 70 10.14 -10.77 4.42
C GLY A 70 9.51 -10.22 3.14
N LEU A 71 8.80 -11.09 2.41
CA LEU A 71 8.16 -10.80 1.11
C LEU A 71 7.06 -9.72 1.17
N ARG A 72 6.52 -9.46 2.35
CA ARG A 72 5.41 -8.52 2.54
C ARG A 72 5.84 -7.07 2.42
N CYS A 73 7.09 -6.76 2.76
CA CYS A 73 7.67 -5.44 2.54
C CYS A 73 7.65 -5.05 1.04
N PRO A 74 8.26 -5.81 0.11
CA PRO A 74 8.22 -5.46 -1.31
C PRO A 74 6.80 -5.54 -1.88
N LEU A 75 5.91 -6.39 -1.36
CA LEU A 75 4.51 -6.42 -1.79
C LEU A 75 3.74 -5.16 -1.37
N ALA A 76 3.91 -4.69 -0.13
CA ALA A 76 3.31 -3.44 0.34
C ALA A 76 3.81 -2.25 -0.49
N ALA A 77 5.10 -2.25 -0.83
CA ALA A 77 5.68 -1.24 -1.73
C ALA A 77 5.04 -1.30 -3.13
N LEU A 78 4.91 -2.48 -3.72
CA LEU A 78 4.25 -2.66 -5.02
C LEU A 78 2.79 -2.18 -5.01
N ILE A 79 2.05 -2.41 -3.93
CA ILE A 79 0.67 -1.93 -3.79
C ILE A 79 0.64 -0.40 -3.80
N MET A 80 1.54 0.26 -3.06
CA MET A 80 1.66 1.72 -3.09
C MET A 80 2.02 2.23 -4.49
N LEU A 81 2.99 1.60 -5.18
CA LEU A 81 3.36 1.98 -6.54
C LEU A 81 2.20 1.87 -7.52
N VAL A 82 1.49 0.73 -7.53
CA VAL A 82 0.30 0.52 -8.37
C VAL A 82 -0.73 1.61 -8.09
N TYR A 83 -0.95 1.90 -6.81
CA TYR A 83 -1.95 2.85 -6.41
C TYR A 83 -1.63 4.26 -6.93
N GLN A 84 -0.43 4.79 -6.65
CA GLN A 84 -0.05 6.15 -7.02
C GLN A 84 0.07 6.32 -8.55
N THR A 85 0.62 5.32 -9.25
CA THR A 85 0.96 5.44 -10.68
C THR A 85 -0.15 5.01 -11.65
N TYR A 86 -1.14 4.24 -11.19
CA TYR A 86 -2.25 3.75 -12.00
C TYR A 86 -3.62 4.06 -11.41
N ILE A 87 -3.90 3.68 -10.16
CA ILE A 87 -5.26 3.78 -9.61
C ILE A 87 -5.72 5.24 -9.54
N GLU A 88 -4.89 6.15 -9.03
CA GLU A 88 -5.24 7.58 -8.98
C GLU A 88 -5.61 8.16 -10.35
N HIS A 89 -4.88 7.74 -11.38
CA HIS A 89 -5.06 8.19 -12.75
C HIS A 89 -6.32 7.58 -13.39
N ILE A 90 -6.59 6.28 -13.13
CA ILE A 90 -7.79 5.58 -13.63
C ILE A 90 -9.06 6.20 -13.06
N PHE A 91 -9.05 6.55 -11.77
CA PHE A 91 -10.19 7.15 -11.09
C PHE A 91 -10.28 8.68 -11.27
N GLY A 92 -9.29 9.31 -11.91
CA GLY A 92 -9.26 10.74 -12.18
C GLY A 92 -9.17 11.60 -10.93
N LEU A 93 -8.55 11.09 -9.85
CA LEU A 93 -8.49 11.76 -8.55
C LEU A 93 -7.33 12.75 -8.41
N GLY A 94 -6.37 12.73 -9.35
CA GLY A 94 -5.23 13.64 -9.37
C GLY A 94 -3.98 12.98 -9.95
N GLU A 95 -2.90 13.77 -9.99
CA GLU A 95 -1.55 13.26 -10.18
C GLU A 95 -1.13 12.64 -8.84
N GLY A 96 -0.97 11.32 -8.80
CA GLY A 96 -0.53 10.64 -7.58
C GLY A 96 0.82 11.17 -7.09
N ASP A 97 1.18 10.84 -5.85
CA ASP A 97 2.42 11.36 -5.24
C ASP A 97 3.67 10.73 -5.89
N LEU A 98 4.25 11.45 -6.86
CA LEU A 98 5.42 11.01 -7.62
C LEU A 98 6.69 11.00 -6.77
N ASP A 99 6.79 11.86 -5.75
CA ASP A 99 7.93 11.91 -4.84
C ASP A 99 7.93 10.67 -3.93
N CYS A 100 6.75 10.28 -3.45
CA CYS A 100 6.58 9.02 -2.75
C CYS A 100 6.97 7.82 -3.63
N VAL A 101 6.62 7.83 -4.91
CA VAL A 101 6.97 6.76 -5.87
C VAL A 101 8.49 6.67 -6.05
N GLU A 102 9.18 7.80 -6.24
CA GLU A 102 10.63 7.87 -6.40
C GLU A 102 11.36 7.33 -5.15
N ASN A 103 10.97 7.79 -3.96
CA ASN A 103 11.56 7.30 -2.70
C ASN A 103 11.39 5.78 -2.52
N LEU A 104 10.24 5.24 -2.92
CA LEU A 104 9.95 3.82 -2.78
C LEU A 104 10.70 2.96 -3.80
N LEU A 105 10.95 3.50 -5.00
CA LEU A 105 11.77 2.87 -6.03
C LEU A 105 13.24 2.81 -5.63
N ASP A 106 13.77 3.86 -5.00
CA ASP A 106 15.14 3.90 -4.49
C ASP A 106 15.37 2.91 -3.35
N TYR A 107 14.37 2.71 -2.50
CA TYR A 107 14.43 1.80 -1.38
C TYR A 107 14.35 0.32 -1.78
N CYS A 108 13.68 0.00 -2.89
CA CYS A 108 13.38 -1.37 -3.28
C CYS A 108 14.38 -1.97 -4.28
N LEU A 109 14.62 -3.28 -4.16
CA LEU A 109 15.51 -4.06 -5.04
C LEU A 109 15.23 -3.81 -6.53
N LYS A 110 16.29 -3.84 -7.36
CA LYS A 110 16.22 -3.78 -8.84
C LYS A 110 15.56 -5.03 -9.46
N SER A 111 14.27 -5.25 -9.19
CA SER A 111 13.46 -6.31 -9.80
C SER A 111 12.72 -5.80 -11.03
N ALA A 112 12.27 -6.71 -11.90
CA ALA A 112 11.55 -6.39 -13.12
C ALA A 112 10.30 -5.50 -12.87
N PHE A 113 9.61 -5.72 -11.75
CA PHE A 113 8.45 -4.89 -11.37
C PHE A 113 8.85 -3.45 -11.05
N PHE A 114 9.91 -3.24 -10.27
CA PHE A 114 10.36 -1.88 -9.93
C PHE A 114 10.91 -1.14 -11.17
N LEU A 115 11.56 -1.84 -12.10
CA LEU A 115 11.94 -1.26 -13.40
C LEU A 115 10.72 -0.84 -14.24
N LEU A 116 9.63 -1.62 -14.21
CA LEU A 116 8.38 -1.25 -14.87
C LEU A 116 7.79 0.02 -14.25
N PHE A 117 7.81 0.15 -12.92
CA PHE A 117 7.34 1.34 -12.23
C PHE A 117 8.25 2.55 -12.43
N LEU A 118 9.56 2.35 -12.55
CA LEU A 118 10.50 3.42 -12.93
C LEU A 118 10.17 3.96 -14.33
N GLY A 119 9.98 3.07 -15.31
CA GLY A 119 9.54 3.49 -16.65
C GLY A 119 8.19 4.20 -16.63
N ARG A 120 7.27 3.76 -15.76
CA ARG A 120 5.99 4.44 -15.56
C ARG A 120 6.15 5.81 -14.92
N LEU A 121 7.04 5.97 -13.95
CA LEU A 121 7.35 7.25 -13.31
C LEU A 121 7.89 8.26 -14.33
N GLU A 122 8.86 7.87 -15.15
CA GLU A 122 9.40 8.73 -16.22
C GLU A 122 8.33 9.09 -17.26
N GLN A 123 7.45 8.14 -17.61
CA GLN A 123 6.30 8.42 -18.47
C GLN A 123 5.36 9.46 -17.86
N LEU A 124 5.10 9.41 -16.55
CA LEU A 124 4.26 10.38 -15.85
C LEU A 124 4.94 11.75 -15.71
N ARG A 125 6.28 11.80 -15.59
CA ARG A 125 7.08 13.03 -15.60
C ARG A 125 7.22 13.66 -16.99
N GLY A 126 6.87 12.91 -18.05
CA GLY A 126 7.01 13.36 -19.43
C GLY A 126 8.43 13.23 -20.00
N ASN A 127 9.32 12.51 -19.31
CA ASN A 127 10.68 12.22 -19.76
C ASN A 127 10.69 10.97 -20.66
N ILE A 128 10.25 11.11 -21.90
CA ILE A 128 10.07 9.98 -22.85
C ILE A 128 11.17 9.95 -23.94
N ASP A 129 12.34 10.52 -23.63
CA ASP A 129 13.49 10.58 -24.56
C ASP A 129 14.17 9.22 -24.79
#